data_AF-A0A2H0UC18-F1
#
_entry.id   AF-A0A2H0UC18-F1
#
_cell.length_a   1.000
_cell.length_b   1.000
_cell.length_c   1.000
_cell.angle_alpha   90.00
_cell.angle_beta   90.00
_cell.angle_gamma   90.00
#
_symmetry.space_group_name_H-M   'P 1'
#
loop_
_entity.id
_entity.type
_entity.pdbx_description
1 polymer ?
#
loop_
_entity_poly.entity_id
_entity_poly.type
_entity_poly.pdbx_seq_one_letter_code
_entity_poly.pdbx_strand_id
1 'polypeptide(L)' 'MSVQSFFLKKYANWKLKDVPETQREQMVGLVTKDPDLFKKIGDEIERRKKGGEPEMKASMEVMKKYRSELAALMQK' A
#
# COMPACT_ATOMS: atom_id res chain seq x y z
N MET A 1 9.16 -21.16 23.87
CA MET A 1 8.35 -20.60 22.77
C MET A 1 7.41 -21.69 22.30
N SER A 2 6.08 -21.53 22.47
CA SER A 2 5.09 -22.59 22.27
C SER A 2 4.77 -22.82 20.79
N VAL A 3 4.32 -24.04 20.46
CA VAL A 3 3.85 -24.46 19.13
C VAL A 3 2.82 -23.50 18.52
N GLN A 4 1.99 -22.86 19.35
CA GLN A 4 1.03 -21.83 18.92
C GLN A 4 1.71 -20.65 18.22
N SER A 5 2.87 -20.19 18.72
CA SER A 5 3.61 -19.08 18.10
C SER A 5 4.17 -19.44 16.72
N PHE A 6 4.44 -20.73 16.47
CA PHE A 6 4.95 -21.22 15.18
C PHE A 6 3.86 -21.23 14.11
N PHE A 7 2.65 -21.71 14.45
CA PHE A 7 1.50 -21.68 13.53
C PHE A 7 1.04 -20.25 13.21
N LEU A 8 1.05 -19.36 14.20
CA LEU A 8 0.70 -17.96 13.99
C LEU A 8 1.69 -17.25 13.06
N LYS A 9 3.01 -17.46 13.26
CA LYS A 9 4.05 -16.97 12.35
C LYS A 9 3.91 -17.53 10.94
N LYS A 10 3.56 -18.81 10.79
CA LYS A 10 3.43 -19.47 9.48
C LYS A 10 2.21 -18.98 8.72
N TYR A 11 1.09 -18.75 9.41
CA TYR A 11 -0.12 -18.15 8.83
C TYR A 11 0.10 -16.69 8.44
N ALA A 12 0.76 -15.91 9.30
CA ALA A 12 1.15 -14.54 9.00
C ALA A 12 2.11 -14.48 7.80
N ASN A 13 3.15 -15.30 7.75
CA ASN A 13 4.06 -15.41 6.60
C ASN A 13 3.38 -15.93 5.32
N TRP A 14 2.25 -16.62 5.42
CA TRP A 14 1.49 -17.10 4.26
C TRP A 14 0.51 -16.03 3.75
N LYS A 15 -0.13 -15.28 4.65
CA LYS A 15 -0.99 -14.12 4.34
C LYS A 15 -0.22 -12.86 3.94
N LEU A 16 1.00 -12.69 4.45
CA LEU A 16 1.90 -11.56 4.20
C LEU A 16 3.04 -11.91 3.24
N LYS A 17 3.04 -13.12 2.67
CA LYS A 17 4.06 -13.56 1.71
C LYS A 17 4.12 -12.67 0.45
N ASP A 18 3.00 -12.04 0.12
CA ASP A 18 2.86 -11.20 -1.08
C ASP A 18 3.03 -9.69 -0.81
N VAL A 19 3.22 -9.26 0.44
CA VAL A 19 3.47 -7.85 0.76
C VAL A 19 4.72 -7.73 1.63
N PRO A 20 5.89 -7.49 1.00
CA PRO A 20 7.17 -7.29 1.66
C PRO A 20 7.10 -6.21 2.75
N GLU A 21 7.79 -6.42 3.86
CA GLU A 21 7.95 -5.40 4.92
C GLU A 21 8.62 -4.12 4.40
N THR A 22 9.53 -4.26 3.43
CA THR A 22 10.09 -3.15 2.66
C THR A 22 9.03 -2.30 1.98
N GLN A 23 7.92 -2.91 1.53
CA GLN A 23 6.82 -2.20 0.90
C GLN A 23 5.99 -1.42 1.93
N ARG A 24 5.89 -1.96 3.15
CA ARG A 24 5.25 -1.29 4.28
C ARG A 24 6.06 -0.08 4.75
N GLU A 25 7.37 -0.23 4.88
CA GLU A 25 8.29 0.87 5.23
C GLU A 25 8.37 1.92 4.12
N GLN A 26 8.34 1.52 2.84
CA GLN A 26 8.23 2.45 1.72
C GLN A 26 6.90 3.20 1.73
N MET A 27 5.77 2.53 2.00
CA MET A 27 4.48 3.22 2.14
C MET A 27 4.52 4.22 3.29
N VAL A 28 5.07 3.84 4.44
CA VAL A 28 5.22 4.75 5.59
C VAL A 28 6.13 5.93 5.24
N GLY A 29 7.29 5.70 4.62
CA GLY A 29 8.20 6.77 4.22
C GLY A 29 7.61 7.74 3.19
N LEU A 30 6.83 7.23 2.25
CA LEU A 30 6.16 8.04 1.24
C LEU A 30 4.97 8.82 1.81
N VAL A 31 4.17 8.23 2.72
CA VAL A 31 3.11 8.91 3.48
C VAL A 31 3.69 10.04 4.34
N THR A 32 4.90 9.86 4.87
CA THR A 32 5.55 10.86 5.72
C THR A 32 6.09 12.05 4.90
N LYS A 33 6.50 11.82 3.65
CA LYS A 33 6.97 12.88 2.74
C LYS A 33 5.83 13.79 2.26
N ASP A 34 4.66 13.23 1.95
CA ASP A 34 3.49 13.99 1.52
C ASP A 34 2.18 13.29 1.95
N PRO A 35 1.71 13.56 3.18
CA PRO A 35 0.52 12.92 3.71
C PRO A 35 -0.76 13.33 2.96
N ASP A 36 -0.79 14.52 2.36
CA ASP A 36 -1.94 15.01 1.59
C ASP A 36 -2.08 14.27 0.26
N LEU A 37 -0.97 14.02 -0.44
CA LEU A 37 -0.96 13.20 -1.64
C LEU A 37 -1.45 11.78 -1.35
N PHE A 38 -0.99 11.17 -0.25
CA PHE A 38 -1.44 9.83 0.15
C PHE A 38 -2.91 9.78 0.53
N LYS A 39 -3.42 10.80 1.21
CA LYS A 39 -4.84 10.90 1.54
C LYS A 39 -5.69 10.94 0.26
N LYS A 40 -5.29 11.75 -0.73
CA LYS A 40 -5.95 11.79 -2.05
C LYS A 40 -5.89 10.45 -2.78
N ILE A 41 -4.73 9.77 -2.76
CA ILE A 41 -4.57 8.44 -3.34
C ILE A 41 -5.52 7.44 -2.66
N GLY A 42 -5.56 7.41 -1.33
CA GLY A 42 -6.43 6.53 -0.56
C GLY A 42 -7.91 6.77 -0.84
N ASP A 43 -8.35 8.03 -0.78
CA ASP A 43 -9.74 8.41 -1.05
C ASP A 43 -10.18 8.02 -2.48
N GLU A 44 -9.29 8.19 -3.46
CA GLU A 44 -9.57 7.86 -4.85
C GLU A 44 -9.62 6.33 -5.08
N ILE A 45 -8.75 5.55 -4.42
CA ILE A 45 -8.79 4.09 -4.44
C ILE A 45 -10.09 3.59 -3.80
N GLU A 46 -10.46 4.15 -2.64
CA GLU A 46 -11.67 3.75 -1.92
C GLU A 46 -12.93 4.10 -2.73
N ARG A 47 -12.96 5.27 -3.38
CA ARG A 47 -14.05 5.66 -4.28
C ARG A 47 -14.21 4.70 -5.46
N ARG A 48 -13.10 4.29 -6.09
CA ARG A 48 -13.10 3.32 -7.20
C ARG A 48 -13.51 1.92 -6.76
N LYS A 49 -13.02 1.48 -5.60
CA LYS A 49 -13.43 0.23 -4.96
C LYS A 49 -14.92 0.20 -4.64
N LYS A 50 -15.47 1.29 -4.09
CA LYS A 50 -16.92 1.47 -3.87
C LYS A 50 -17.71 1.47 -5.19
N GLY A 51 -17.11 1.93 -6.27
CA GLY A 51 -17.66 1.85 -7.63
C GLY A 51 -17.63 0.44 -8.26
N GLY A 52 -17.11 -0.56 -7.56
CA GLY A 52 -17.03 -1.94 -8.04
C GLY A 52 -15.72 -2.27 -8.78
N GLU A 53 -14.75 -1.36 -8.84
CA GLU A 53 -13.43 -1.69 -9.40
C GLU A 53 -12.66 -2.64 -8.46
N PRO A 54 -11.97 -3.67 -9.00
CA PRO A 54 -11.07 -4.50 -8.23
C PRO A 54 -9.97 -3.65 -7.57
N GLU A 55 -9.70 -3.89 -6.29
CA GLU A 55 -8.75 -3.12 -5.48
C GLU A 55 -7.37 -2.99 -6.13
N MET A 56 -6.85 -4.08 -6.72
CA MET A 56 -5.56 -4.04 -7.41
C MET A 56 -5.57 -3.14 -8.66
N LYS A 57 -6.69 -3.11 -9.39
CA LYS A 57 -6.85 -2.25 -10.57
C LYS A 57 -7.01 -0.78 -10.16
N ALA A 58 -7.83 -0.51 -9.16
CA ALA A 58 -8.00 0.83 -8.60
C ALA A 58 -6.67 1.39 -8.11
N SER A 59 -5.92 0.63 -7.31
CA SER A 59 -4.60 1.03 -6.81
C SER A 59 -3.61 1.32 -7.93
N MET A 60 -3.55 0.50 -8.98
CA MET A 60 -2.68 0.77 -10.13
C MET A 60 -3.07 2.04 -10.88
N GLU A 61 -4.36 2.24 -11.18
CA GLU A 61 -4.85 3.43 -11.89
C GLU A 61 -4.58 4.71 -11.10
N VAL A 62 -4.81 4.68 -9.79
CA VAL A 62 -4.56 5.83 -8.92
C VAL A 62 -3.06 6.09 -8.79
N MET A 63 -2.23 5.07 -8.53
CA MET A 63 -0.78 5.26 -8.51
C MET A 63 -0.23 5.77 -9.86
N LYS A 64 -0.82 5.36 -10.99
CA LYS A 64 -0.43 5.84 -12.32
C LYS A 64 -0.81 7.30 -12.54
N LYS A 65 -1.99 7.72 -12.05
CA LYS A 65 -2.46 9.12 -12.07
C LYS A 65 -1.54 10.02 -11.27
N TYR A 66 -1.17 9.60 -10.06
CA TYR A 66 -0.29 10.35 -9.15
C TYR A 66 1.20 10.04 -9.34
N ARG A 67 1.58 9.26 -10.35
CA ARG A 67 2.97 8.83 -10.60
C ARG A 67 3.91 10.02 -10.75
N SER A 68 3.48 11.07 -11.44
CA SER A 68 4.28 12.28 -11.65
C SER A 68 4.53 13.04 -10.34
N GLU A 69 3.53 13.12 -9.47
CA GLU A 69 3.65 13.75 -8.14
C GLU A 69 4.55 12.90 -7.22
N LEU A 70 4.35 11.58 -7.20
CA LEU A 70 5.21 10.64 -6.49
C LEU A 70 6.67 10.68 -6.98
N ALA A 71 6.89 10.82 -8.30
CA ALA A 71 8.23 10.95 -8.87
C ALA A 71 8.88 12.28 -8.49
N ALA A 72 8.11 13.38 -8.47
CA ALA A 72 8.59 14.67 -8.01
C ALA A 72 9.02 14.65 -6.53
N LEU A 73 8.31 13.87 -5.68
CA LEU A 73 8.67 13.66 -4.27
C LEU A 73 9.93 12.80 -4.08
N MET A 74 10.33 12.00 -5.07
CA MET A 74 11.56 11.21 -5.04
C MET A 74 12.77 11.93 -5.64
N GLN A 75 12.56 12.92 -6.52
CA GLN A 75 13.63 13.76 -7.05
C GLN A 75 14.08 14.88 -6.09
N LYS A 76 13.41 15.02 -4.95
CA LYS A 76 13.67 16.03 -3.92
C LYS A 76 14.17 15.36 -2.63
#